data_AF-A0A926KRS6-F1
#
_entry.id   AF-A0A926KRS6-F1
#
_cell.length_a   1.000
_cell.length_b   1.000
_cell.length_c   1.000
_cell.angle_alpha   90.00
_cell.angle_beta   90.00
_cell.angle_gamma   90.00
#
_symmetry.space_group_name_H-M   'P 1'
#
loop_
_entity.id
_entity.type
_entity.pdbx_description
1 polymer ?
#
loop_
_entity_poly.entity_id
_entity_poly.type
_entity_poly.pdbx_seq_one_letter_code
_entity_poly.pdbx_strand_id
1 'polypeptide(L)'
;MQFTKKSFFSLFVSFCMLFGFLSAILVNPAEAKTVRVAVITSLSGEVTVKKGGGSKTYDAYENMSLNQGDTLYTGTDSSVTLNLSNGDADVTLGDNAELNVSDLNTSDGNKKSKLKIWAGSMWVKVKSLAGSNDEFEVETPTAVMGVRGTQFFVGVDPRSGKAKMAVGAGKVSATTVIKDGNNFQTKNITYLYPTQQISLGSRDEVTDPSLKVEFINLKDIVKDASPSIIQAIIDNKAQIDKENDEFIAKKKKELEEGKAAKDETSLYLKNLADLDKVKRNFDNLVGNIAKQAVADNKISKSVMEKIIEGANKKIPDPNRYLDLDKVQELDKTAGVDPELEKKKQEELKKLEAAMLKKQEEEDKKLAEIKAKLDAVLKAAEEVKKKIEEANKKAAEEAVAKAKEVLNSQNGSTTPAPTAGGNDDNDPTPSPTPKVSLSAGTHNPLTNTFDLKINMSDFNGLNDIYAVEVHLLYGDNSESESHPYIYYHNESDNLESGIFDSTKSAYHIQEYYGESQHELVYAITNYGSDAGNVEVSGTKTLVTIPFHAYSMENTIASIKVGSITIVRKDSNNNVQTLNIPVTSIDPAIVSIIGTEPR
;
A
#
# COMPACT_ATOMS: atom_id res chain seq x y z
N MET A 1 -0.83 4.69 81.52
CA MET A 1 -1.12 3.37 80.91
C MET A 1 0.16 2.86 80.28
N GLN A 2 0.85 1.89 80.90
CA GLN A 2 2.04 1.28 80.29
C GLN A 2 1.57 0.26 79.26
N PHE A 3 1.66 0.60 77.97
CA PHE A 3 1.48 -0.39 76.91
C PHE A 3 2.64 -1.37 76.96
N THR A 4 2.36 -2.61 77.34
CA THR A 4 3.37 -3.67 77.30
C THR A 4 3.73 -3.96 75.84
N LYS A 5 4.99 -4.32 75.57
CA LYS A 5 5.47 -4.62 74.19
C LYS A 5 4.60 -5.64 73.45
N LYS A 6 3.94 -6.55 74.17
CA LYS A 6 3.00 -7.53 73.61
C LYS A 6 1.69 -6.90 73.10
N SER A 7 1.20 -5.86 73.77
CA SER A 7 -0.02 -5.14 73.38
C SER A 7 0.21 -4.29 72.12
N PHE A 8 1.40 -3.70 71.99
CA PHE A 8 1.77 -2.94 70.78
C PHE A 8 1.94 -3.85 69.55
N PHE A 9 2.53 -5.03 69.73
CA PHE A 9 2.66 -6.02 68.65
C PHE A 9 1.31 -6.55 68.18
N SER A 10 0.38 -6.83 69.11
CA SER A 10 -0.98 -7.26 68.75
C SER A 10 -1.77 -6.18 67.99
N LEU A 11 -1.62 -4.91 68.38
CA LEU A 11 -2.30 -3.80 67.71
C LEU A 11 -1.74 -3.59 66.29
N PHE A 12 -0.42 -3.72 66.13
CA PHE A 12 0.25 -3.62 64.83
C PHE A 12 -0.18 -4.74 63.87
N VAL A 13 -0.26 -5.99 64.35
CA VAL A 13 -0.73 -7.12 63.55
C VAL A 13 -2.20 -6.97 63.15
N SER A 14 -3.07 -6.54 64.08
CA SER A 14 -4.47 -6.26 63.75
C SER A 14 -4.62 -5.12 62.74
N PHE A 15 -3.79 -4.08 62.82
CA PHE A 15 -3.80 -2.98 61.86
C PHE A 15 -3.31 -3.42 60.48
N CYS A 16 -2.30 -4.29 60.41
CA CYS A 16 -1.83 -4.89 59.16
C CYS A 16 -2.87 -5.81 58.53
N MET A 17 -3.60 -6.61 59.33
CA MET A 17 -4.71 -7.43 58.82
C MET A 17 -5.87 -6.58 58.32
N LEU A 18 -6.20 -5.47 59.01
CA LEU A 18 -7.26 -4.56 58.58
C LEU A 18 -6.90 -3.87 57.25
N PHE A 19 -5.65 -3.44 57.08
CA PHE A 19 -5.16 -2.85 55.83
C PHE A 19 -5.06 -3.85 54.68
N GLY A 20 -4.74 -5.12 54.98
CA GLY A 20 -4.78 -6.22 54.01
C GLY A 20 -6.20 -6.51 53.51
N PHE A 21 -7.19 -6.53 54.42
CA PHE A 21 -8.60 -6.70 54.06
C PHE A 21 -9.18 -5.50 53.31
N LEU A 22 -8.78 -4.27 53.65
CA LEU A 22 -9.26 -3.07 52.96
C LEU A 22 -8.70 -2.95 51.53
N SER A 23 -7.49 -3.45 51.28
CA SER A 23 -6.91 -3.52 49.92
C SER A 23 -7.66 -4.52 49.02
N ALA A 24 -8.19 -5.62 49.56
CA ALA A 24 -8.93 -6.60 48.78
C ALA A 24 -10.33 -6.12 48.36
N ILE A 25 -10.90 -5.12 49.03
CA ILE A 25 -12.25 -4.58 48.74
C ILE A 25 -12.21 -3.47 47.67
N LEU A 26 -11.04 -2.86 47.44
CA LEU A 26 -10.85 -1.75 46.48
C LEU A 26 -10.25 -2.17 45.13
N VAL A 27 -9.89 -3.45 44.96
CA VAL A 27 -9.49 -3.98 43.66
C VAL A 27 -10.76 -4.33 42.89
N ASN A 28 -11.21 -3.42 42.02
CA ASN A 28 -12.17 -3.79 40.99
C ASN A 28 -11.59 -4.96 40.21
N PRO A 29 -12.33 -6.06 39.99
CA PRO A 29 -11.89 -7.09 39.07
C PRO A 29 -11.63 -6.41 37.73
N ALA A 30 -10.39 -6.47 37.25
CA ALA A 30 -10.10 -6.08 35.88
C ALA A 30 -10.94 -7.01 35.00
N GLU A 31 -12.01 -6.49 34.41
CA GLU A 31 -12.74 -7.23 33.40
C GLU A 31 -11.74 -7.61 32.33
N ALA A 32 -11.47 -8.90 32.21
CA ALA A 32 -10.61 -9.42 31.17
C ALA A 32 -11.26 -9.09 29.84
N LYS A 33 -10.79 -8.03 29.18
CA LYS A 33 -11.14 -7.71 27.80
C LYS A 33 -10.84 -8.95 26.98
N THR A 34 -11.89 -9.67 26.58
CA THR A 34 -11.75 -10.92 25.86
C THR A 34 -11.14 -10.60 24.51
N VAL A 35 -9.85 -10.92 24.34
CA VAL A 35 -9.14 -10.67 23.09
C VAL A 35 -9.75 -11.58 22.03
N ARG A 36 -10.43 -10.97 21.05
CA ARG A 36 -10.98 -11.70 19.90
C ARG A 36 -9.86 -11.97 18.91
N VAL A 37 -9.83 -13.18 18.39
CA VAL A 37 -8.87 -13.63 17.37
C VAL A 37 -9.60 -14.28 16.22
N ALA A 38 -8.97 -14.28 15.04
CA ALA A 38 -9.31 -15.19 13.96
C ALA A 38 -8.38 -16.40 14.04
N VAL A 39 -8.87 -17.59 13.71
CA VAL A 39 -8.10 -18.83 13.78
C VAL A 39 -8.08 -19.50 12.42
N ILE A 40 -6.89 -19.90 11.96
CA ILE A 40 -6.75 -20.72 10.76
C ILE A 40 -7.29 -22.12 11.06
N THR A 41 -8.36 -22.54 10.40
CA THR A 41 -8.98 -23.86 10.60
C THR A 41 -8.48 -24.92 9.63
N SER A 42 -8.09 -24.49 8.43
CA SER A 42 -7.48 -25.33 7.41
C SER A 42 -6.71 -24.44 6.43
N LEU A 43 -5.66 -24.98 5.83
CA LEU A 43 -4.89 -24.32 4.80
C LEU A 43 -4.32 -25.33 3.79
N SER A 44 -4.03 -24.87 2.59
CA SER A 44 -3.38 -25.65 1.54
C SER A 44 -2.47 -24.75 0.71
N GLY A 45 -1.33 -25.27 0.28
CA GLY A 45 -0.32 -24.51 -0.46
C GLY A 45 0.52 -23.59 0.42
N GLU A 46 1.04 -22.52 -0.18
CA GLU A 46 1.86 -21.52 0.49
C GLU A 46 0.96 -20.47 1.14
N VAL A 47 0.99 -20.41 2.47
CA VAL A 47 0.26 -19.41 3.24
C VAL A 47 1.21 -18.81 4.27
N THR A 48 1.34 -17.48 4.26
CA THR A 48 2.22 -16.78 5.19
C THR A 48 1.46 -15.68 5.94
N VAL A 49 1.97 -15.31 7.11
CA VAL A 49 1.37 -14.30 7.98
C VAL A 49 2.44 -13.29 8.38
N LYS A 50 2.15 -12.00 8.15
CA LYS A 50 2.89 -10.87 8.70
C LYS A 50 2.19 -10.38 9.96
N LYS A 51 2.90 -10.35 11.08
CA LYS A 51 2.35 -9.86 12.35
C LYS A 51 2.21 -8.33 12.34
N GLY A 52 1.14 -7.81 12.95
CA GLY A 52 0.89 -6.37 13.06
C GLY A 52 2.10 -5.63 13.66
N GLY A 53 2.54 -4.55 13.02
CA GLY A 53 3.69 -3.74 13.46
C GLY A 53 5.07 -4.35 13.19
N GLY A 54 5.15 -5.55 12.60
CA GLY A 54 6.40 -6.20 12.18
C GLY A 54 6.60 -6.19 10.67
N SER A 55 7.86 -6.33 10.24
CA SER A 55 8.23 -6.49 8.82
C SER A 55 8.38 -7.94 8.38
N LYS A 56 8.52 -8.88 9.32
CA LYS A 56 8.75 -10.31 9.03
C LYS A 56 7.45 -11.07 8.75
N THR A 57 7.52 -11.97 7.77
CA THR A 57 6.49 -12.97 7.45
C THR A 57 6.87 -14.33 8.07
N TYR A 58 5.86 -15.13 8.40
CA TYR A 58 5.99 -16.47 8.97
C TYR A 58 5.09 -17.44 8.23
N ASP A 59 5.50 -18.69 8.08
CA ASP A 59 4.63 -19.73 7.54
C ASP A 59 3.41 -19.94 8.46
N ALA A 60 2.24 -19.99 7.83
CA ALA A 60 1.00 -20.26 8.52
C ALA A 60 0.85 -21.76 8.82
N TYR A 61 0.16 -22.09 9.91
CA TYR A 61 -0.16 -23.46 10.29
C TYR A 61 -1.60 -23.55 10.82
N GLU A 62 -2.19 -24.74 10.80
CA GLU A 62 -3.53 -24.96 11.35
C GLU A 62 -3.59 -24.60 12.85
N ASN A 63 -4.71 -24.01 13.27
CA ASN A 63 -4.94 -23.44 14.59
C ASN A 63 -4.06 -22.23 14.95
N MET A 64 -3.33 -21.66 13.99
CA MET A 64 -2.63 -20.39 14.20
C MET A 64 -3.65 -19.26 14.39
N SER A 65 -3.46 -18.47 15.45
CA SER A 65 -4.27 -17.28 15.73
C SER A 65 -3.72 -16.04 15.00
N LEU A 66 -4.64 -15.30 14.38
CA LEU A 66 -4.44 -13.98 13.80
C LEU A 66 -5.09 -12.94 14.71
N ASN A 67 -4.30 -11.93 15.07
CA ASN A 67 -4.74 -10.80 15.86
C ASN A 67 -5.09 -9.62 14.95
N GLN A 68 -5.72 -8.60 15.54
CA GLN A 68 -5.87 -7.31 14.88
C GLN A 68 -4.50 -6.78 14.42
N GLY A 69 -4.43 -6.32 13.16
CA GLY A 69 -3.23 -5.82 12.50
C GLY A 69 -2.45 -6.89 11.72
N ASP A 70 -2.70 -8.18 11.97
CA ASP A 70 -2.03 -9.25 11.22
C ASP A 70 -2.52 -9.27 9.77
N THR A 71 -1.61 -9.61 8.85
CA THR A 71 -1.90 -9.76 7.41
C THR A 71 -1.55 -11.15 6.96
N LEU A 72 -2.48 -11.81 6.28
CA LEU A 72 -2.32 -13.15 5.73
C LEU A 72 -2.18 -13.05 4.21
N TYR A 73 -1.25 -13.83 3.66
CA TYR A 73 -0.99 -13.95 2.24
C TYR A 73 -1.19 -15.40 1.79
N THR A 74 -1.83 -15.61 0.65
CA THR A 74 -1.88 -16.92 -0.02
C THR A 74 -1.13 -16.84 -1.34
N GLY A 75 -0.31 -17.86 -1.63
CA GLY A 75 0.38 -18.01 -2.91
C GLY A 75 -0.54 -18.50 -4.02
N THR A 76 0.07 -18.84 -5.16
CA THR A 76 -0.63 -19.52 -6.27
C THR A 76 -1.10 -20.91 -5.82
N ASP A 77 -2.27 -21.35 -6.31
CA ASP A 77 -2.90 -22.64 -5.96
C ASP A 77 -3.05 -22.89 -4.45
N SER A 78 -3.08 -21.82 -3.66
CA SER A 78 -3.13 -21.86 -2.21
C SER A 78 -4.49 -21.42 -1.69
N SER A 79 -4.85 -21.83 -0.48
CA SER A 79 -6.10 -21.43 0.15
C SER A 79 -6.02 -21.52 1.66
N VAL A 80 -6.86 -20.74 2.34
CA VAL A 80 -6.99 -20.79 3.79
C VAL A 80 -8.44 -20.59 4.21
N THR A 81 -8.88 -21.28 5.27
CA THR A 81 -10.16 -21.01 5.91
C THR A 81 -9.94 -20.49 7.32
N LEU A 82 -10.46 -19.29 7.58
CA LEU A 82 -10.44 -18.63 8.88
C LEU A 82 -11.77 -18.80 9.58
N ASN A 83 -11.74 -19.06 10.88
CA ASN A 83 -12.88 -18.95 11.76
C ASN A 83 -12.69 -17.72 12.67
N LEU A 84 -13.63 -16.80 12.62
CA LEU A 84 -13.60 -15.57 13.41
C LEU A 84 -14.46 -15.74 14.66
N SER A 85 -13.93 -15.29 15.80
CA SER A 85 -14.72 -15.02 17.01
C SER A 85 -15.45 -16.23 17.57
N ASN A 86 -14.77 -17.38 17.57
CA ASN A 86 -15.31 -18.64 18.07
C ASN A 86 -16.58 -19.08 17.33
N GLY A 87 -16.60 -18.93 16.00
CA GLY A 87 -17.66 -19.45 15.14
C GLY A 87 -18.71 -18.46 14.69
N ASP A 88 -18.48 -17.15 14.81
CA ASP A 88 -19.43 -16.15 14.30
C ASP A 88 -19.32 -15.95 12.80
N ALA A 89 -18.14 -16.17 12.22
CA ALA A 89 -17.96 -16.16 10.77
C ALA A 89 -16.87 -17.15 10.33
N ASP A 90 -17.09 -17.78 9.17
CA ASP A 90 -16.08 -18.53 8.44
C ASP A 90 -15.72 -17.74 7.17
N VAL A 91 -14.43 -17.62 6.87
CA VAL A 91 -13.91 -16.92 5.70
C VAL A 91 -12.95 -17.83 4.97
N THR A 92 -13.29 -18.23 3.75
CA THR A 92 -12.41 -19.02 2.89
C THR A 92 -11.76 -18.09 1.87
N LEU A 93 -10.43 -18.00 1.88
CA LEU A 93 -9.64 -17.24 0.93
C LEU A 93 -9.11 -18.15 -0.17
N GLY A 94 -9.11 -17.61 -1.39
CA GLY A 94 -8.51 -18.22 -2.56
C GLY A 94 -7.01 -17.96 -2.64
N ASP A 95 -6.48 -18.19 -3.84
CA ASP A 95 -5.08 -18.00 -4.19
C ASP A 95 -4.75 -16.52 -4.42
N ASN A 96 -3.46 -16.19 -4.32
CA ASN A 96 -2.91 -14.85 -4.57
C ASN A 96 -3.64 -13.73 -3.80
N ALA A 97 -4.06 -14.04 -2.56
CA ALA A 97 -4.85 -13.14 -1.74
C ALA A 97 -3.99 -12.41 -0.71
N GLU A 98 -4.36 -11.15 -0.43
CA GLU A 98 -3.82 -10.37 0.68
C GLU A 98 -4.98 -9.91 1.57
N LEU A 99 -5.03 -10.43 2.79
CA LEU A 99 -6.08 -10.13 3.77
C LEU A 99 -5.47 -9.58 5.06
N ASN A 100 -5.87 -8.37 5.43
CA ASN A 100 -5.55 -7.78 6.72
C ASN A 100 -6.72 -7.90 7.70
N VAL A 101 -6.43 -8.36 8.92
CA VAL A 101 -7.38 -8.41 10.04
C VAL A 101 -7.41 -7.03 10.70
N SER A 102 -8.14 -6.09 10.11
CA SER A 102 -8.06 -4.67 10.48
C SER A 102 -8.71 -4.30 11.82
N ASP A 103 -9.82 -4.93 12.21
CA ASP A 103 -10.47 -4.68 13.50
C ASP A 103 -11.13 -5.96 14.03
N LEU A 104 -10.79 -6.35 15.25
CA LEU A 104 -11.43 -7.46 15.97
C LEU A 104 -11.62 -7.04 17.43
N ASN A 105 -12.73 -6.35 17.69
CA ASN A 105 -12.98 -5.79 19.01
C ASN A 105 -14.39 -6.12 19.53
N THR A 106 -14.56 -6.02 20.83
CA THR A 106 -15.88 -6.03 21.47
C THR A 106 -16.01 -4.71 22.20
N SER A 107 -17.08 -3.96 21.93
CA SER A 107 -17.44 -2.74 22.65
C SER A 107 -18.89 -2.83 23.10
N ASP A 108 -19.14 -2.55 24.38
CA ASP A 108 -20.50 -2.51 24.95
C ASP A 108 -21.31 -3.79 24.70
N GLY A 109 -20.64 -4.94 24.70
CA GLY A 109 -21.24 -6.25 24.41
C GLY A 109 -21.45 -6.57 22.92
N ASN A 110 -21.21 -5.62 22.02
CA ASN A 110 -21.34 -5.79 20.57
C ASN A 110 -19.99 -6.11 19.93
N LYS A 111 -20.00 -7.06 19.01
CA LYS A 111 -18.82 -7.55 18.31
C LYS A 111 -18.62 -6.76 17.02
N LYS A 112 -17.44 -6.18 16.82
CA LYS A 112 -17.04 -5.59 15.54
C LYS A 112 -15.93 -6.41 14.89
N SER A 113 -16.14 -6.80 13.63
CA SER A 113 -15.17 -7.56 12.85
C SER A 113 -14.97 -6.87 11.52
N LYS A 114 -13.74 -6.47 11.22
CA LYS A 114 -13.41 -5.80 9.98
C LYS A 114 -12.21 -6.46 9.32
N LEU A 115 -12.45 -6.99 8.13
CA LEU A 115 -11.43 -7.57 7.27
C LEU A 115 -11.16 -6.64 6.09
N LYS A 116 -9.90 -6.50 5.70
CA LYS A 116 -9.48 -5.76 4.50
C LYS A 116 -8.89 -6.75 3.51
N ILE A 117 -9.42 -6.78 2.29
CA ILE A 117 -8.85 -7.58 1.20
C ILE A 117 -8.32 -6.66 0.10
N TRP A 118 -7.04 -6.80 -0.23
CA TRP A 118 -6.34 -5.97 -1.23
C TRP A 118 -6.20 -6.66 -2.58
N ALA A 119 -6.14 -7.98 -2.57
CA ALA A 119 -5.98 -8.82 -3.75
C ALA A 119 -6.60 -10.20 -3.50
N GLY A 120 -6.90 -10.92 -4.58
CA GLY A 120 -7.44 -12.27 -4.55
C GLY A 120 -8.93 -12.31 -4.30
N SER A 121 -9.44 -13.45 -3.84
CA SER A 121 -10.87 -13.63 -3.60
C SER A 121 -11.15 -14.33 -2.27
N MET A 122 -12.38 -14.14 -1.77
CA MET A 122 -12.85 -14.75 -0.54
C MET A 122 -14.35 -15.05 -0.61
N TRP A 123 -14.73 -16.15 0.04
CA TRP A 123 -16.10 -16.46 0.40
C TRP A 123 -16.28 -16.25 1.89
N VAL A 124 -17.31 -15.49 2.26
CA VAL A 124 -17.63 -15.21 3.66
C VAL A 124 -18.92 -15.90 4.01
N LYS A 125 -18.97 -16.55 5.18
CA LYS A 125 -20.17 -17.02 5.85
C LYS A 125 -20.19 -16.47 7.27
N VAL A 126 -20.96 -15.40 7.49
CA VAL A 126 -21.25 -14.84 8.82
C VAL A 126 -22.50 -15.50 9.37
N LYS A 127 -22.66 -15.68 10.69
CA LYS A 127 -23.97 -16.01 11.26
C LYS A 127 -24.94 -14.83 11.10
N SER A 128 -26.24 -15.11 11.07
CA SER A 128 -27.23 -14.03 11.01
C SER A 128 -27.08 -13.10 12.22
N LEU A 129 -26.87 -11.81 11.94
CA LEU A 129 -26.76 -10.75 12.96
C LEU A 129 -28.12 -10.12 13.27
N ALA A 130 -29.22 -10.74 12.84
CA ALA A 130 -30.57 -10.21 13.04
C ALA A 130 -30.88 -10.04 14.53
N GLY A 131 -31.24 -8.81 14.93
CA GLY A 131 -31.54 -8.47 16.32
C GLY A 131 -30.31 -8.21 17.21
N SER A 132 -29.10 -8.27 16.66
CA SER A 132 -27.87 -7.84 17.32
C SER A 132 -27.38 -6.49 16.78
N ASN A 133 -26.55 -5.77 17.54
CA ASN A 133 -25.78 -4.62 17.05
C ASN A 133 -24.35 -5.01 16.65
N ASP A 134 -24.11 -6.30 16.39
CA ASP A 134 -22.82 -6.78 15.90
C ASP A 134 -22.58 -6.25 14.48
N GLU A 135 -21.32 -5.96 14.18
CA GLU A 135 -20.87 -5.43 12.89
C GLU A 135 -19.86 -6.39 12.27
N PHE A 136 -20.11 -6.73 11.01
CA PHE A 136 -19.14 -7.44 10.17
C PHE A 136 -18.95 -6.65 8.88
N GLU A 137 -17.72 -6.24 8.62
CA GLU A 137 -17.33 -5.45 7.46
C GLU A 137 -16.21 -6.13 6.68
N VAL A 138 -16.32 -6.09 5.35
CA VAL A 138 -15.22 -6.38 4.43
C VAL A 138 -14.90 -5.11 3.67
N GLU A 139 -13.69 -4.58 3.84
CA GLU A 139 -13.20 -3.42 3.12
C GLU A 139 -12.32 -3.85 1.95
N THR A 140 -12.52 -3.20 0.82
CA THR A 140 -11.74 -3.34 -0.42
C THR A 140 -11.18 -1.97 -0.80
N PRO A 141 -10.30 -1.86 -1.80
CA PRO A 141 -9.84 -0.56 -2.29
C PRO A 141 -11.01 0.38 -2.65
N THR A 142 -12.08 -0.15 -3.22
CA THR A 142 -13.16 0.64 -3.83
C THR A 142 -14.45 0.72 -3.01
N ALA A 143 -14.67 -0.14 -2.02
CA ALA A 143 -15.88 -0.11 -1.19
C ALA A 143 -15.74 -0.81 0.17
N VAL A 144 -16.64 -0.47 1.09
CA VAL A 144 -16.87 -1.18 2.36
C VAL A 144 -18.18 -1.96 2.27
N MET A 145 -18.11 -3.27 2.46
CA MET A 145 -19.27 -4.15 2.48
C MET A 145 -19.73 -4.40 3.91
N GLY A 146 -20.91 -3.90 4.26
CA GLY A 146 -21.52 -4.14 5.56
C GLY A 146 -22.44 -5.35 5.52
N VAL A 147 -22.17 -6.35 6.35
CA VAL A 147 -22.85 -7.64 6.30
C VAL A 147 -23.88 -7.71 7.42
N ARG A 148 -25.16 -7.80 7.07
CA ARG A 148 -26.24 -8.11 8.02
C ARG A 148 -26.83 -9.48 7.67
N GLY A 149 -25.96 -10.49 7.75
CA GLY A 149 -26.18 -11.88 7.35
C GLY A 149 -26.09 -12.09 5.82
N THR A 150 -25.52 -13.17 5.29
CA THR A 150 -24.52 -14.09 5.88
C THR A 150 -23.47 -14.49 4.84
N GLN A 151 -23.86 -14.69 3.57
CA GLN A 151 -23.05 -15.44 2.62
C GLN A 151 -22.86 -14.73 1.28
N PHE A 152 -21.61 -14.40 0.99
CA PHE A 152 -21.24 -13.63 -0.20
C PHE A 152 -19.79 -13.86 -0.61
N PHE A 153 -19.56 -13.66 -1.90
CA PHE A 153 -18.26 -13.70 -2.54
C PHE A 153 -17.71 -12.28 -2.69
N VAL A 154 -16.41 -12.10 -2.49
CA VAL A 154 -15.67 -10.88 -2.82
C VAL A 154 -14.44 -11.28 -3.63
N GLY A 155 -14.17 -10.57 -4.73
CA GLY A 155 -12.93 -10.66 -5.48
C GLY A 155 -12.34 -9.27 -5.70
N VAL A 156 -11.02 -9.14 -5.64
CA VAL A 156 -10.30 -7.91 -5.92
C VAL A 156 -9.21 -8.20 -6.94
N ASP A 157 -9.28 -7.52 -8.09
CA ASP A 157 -8.22 -7.59 -9.09
C ASP A 157 -6.96 -6.91 -8.55
N PRO A 158 -5.81 -7.60 -8.47
CA PRO A 158 -4.59 -7.05 -7.87
C PRO A 158 -3.95 -5.93 -8.71
N ARG A 159 -4.29 -5.82 -10.01
CA ARG A 159 -3.69 -4.80 -10.90
C ARG A 159 -4.50 -3.52 -10.89
N SER A 160 -5.82 -3.64 -10.97
CA SER A 160 -6.71 -2.48 -11.06
C SER A 160 -7.36 -2.10 -9.73
N GLY A 161 -7.27 -2.94 -8.70
CA GLY A 161 -7.99 -2.77 -7.43
C GLY A 161 -9.51 -2.92 -7.55
N LYS A 162 -10.01 -3.35 -8.71
CA LYS A 162 -11.44 -3.45 -9.00
C LYS A 162 -12.03 -4.54 -8.10
N ALA A 163 -12.98 -4.15 -7.27
CA ALA A 163 -13.71 -5.07 -6.41
C ALA A 163 -14.96 -5.58 -7.11
N LYS A 164 -15.24 -6.86 -6.94
CA LYS A 164 -16.47 -7.53 -7.34
C LYS A 164 -17.06 -8.22 -6.12
N MET A 165 -18.36 -8.07 -5.91
CA MET A 165 -19.09 -8.76 -4.85
C MET A 165 -20.33 -9.43 -5.43
N ALA A 166 -20.64 -10.64 -4.97
CA ALA A 166 -21.88 -11.34 -5.30
C ALA A 166 -22.48 -12.00 -4.07
N VAL A 167 -23.81 -11.91 -3.93
CA VAL A 167 -24.52 -12.41 -2.74
C VAL A 167 -25.12 -13.79 -3.03
N GLY A 168 -24.90 -14.74 -2.13
CA GLY A 168 -25.50 -16.08 -2.17
C GLY A 168 -26.67 -16.25 -1.20
N ALA A 169 -26.60 -15.62 -0.02
CA ALA A 169 -27.69 -15.58 0.95
C ALA A 169 -27.67 -14.30 1.80
N GLY A 170 -28.84 -13.89 2.27
CA GLY A 170 -29.00 -12.74 3.17
C GLY A 170 -28.97 -11.40 2.45
N LYS A 171 -28.45 -10.36 3.12
CA LYS A 171 -28.41 -8.98 2.63
C LYS A 171 -27.07 -8.33 2.97
N VAL A 172 -26.38 -7.85 1.94
CA VAL A 172 -25.07 -7.21 2.06
C VAL A 172 -25.16 -5.78 1.53
N SER A 173 -24.66 -4.80 2.28
CA SER A 173 -24.51 -3.44 1.76
C SER A 173 -23.20 -3.28 1.03
N ALA A 174 -23.15 -2.40 0.04
CA ALA A 174 -21.92 -1.87 -0.54
C ALA A 174 -21.92 -0.35 -0.33
N THR A 175 -20.89 0.15 0.36
CA THR A 175 -20.74 1.56 0.71
C THR A 175 -19.51 2.12 0.01
N THR A 176 -19.69 3.15 -0.82
CA THR A 176 -18.59 3.96 -1.34
C THR A 176 -18.49 5.26 -0.53
N VAL A 177 -17.27 5.76 -0.37
CA VAL A 177 -17.00 7.04 0.30
C VAL A 177 -16.30 7.93 -0.70
N ILE A 178 -16.99 9.00 -1.09
CA ILE A 178 -16.47 10.02 -2.01
C ILE A 178 -16.07 11.23 -1.16
N LYS A 179 -14.86 11.74 -1.39
CA LYS A 179 -14.41 13.00 -0.78
C LYS A 179 -14.66 14.10 -1.79
N ASP A 180 -15.50 15.07 -1.45
CA ASP A 180 -15.64 16.27 -2.26
C ASP A 180 -14.46 17.22 -2.00
N GLY A 181 -14.18 18.13 -2.94
CA GLY A 181 -13.08 19.11 -2.86
C GLY A 181 -13.10 20.04 -1.64
N ASN A 182 -14.16 19.99 -0.82
CA ASN A 182 -14.32 20.70 0.44
C ASN A 182 -14.05 19.82 1.68
N ASN A 183 -13.41 18.65 1.52
CA ASN A 183 -13.15 17.65 2.58
C ASN A 183 -14.40 17.01 3.22
N PHE A 184 -15.58 17.18 2.64
CA PHE A 184 -16.80 16.47 3.07
C PHE A 184 -16.79 15.03 2.52
N GLN A 185 -17.07 14.06 3.39
CA GLN A 185 -17.22 12.66 3.00
C GLN A 185 -18.69 12.34 2.77
N THR A 186 -19.05 12.07 1.52
CA THR A 186 -20.37 11.57 1.16
C THR A 186 -20.33 10.06 1.11
N LYS A 187 -21.18 9.41 1.92
CA LYS A 187 -21.32 7.94 1.94
C LYS A 187 -22.53 7.54 1.11
N ASN A 188 -22.30 6.77 0.05
CA ASN A 188 -23.38 6.22 -0.77
C ASN A 188 -23.49 4.72 -0.49
N ILE A 189 -24.70 4.27 -0.14
CA ILE A 189 -24.97 2.90 0.30
C ILE A 189 -25.99 2.28 -0.65
N THR A 190 -25.70 1.08 -1.13
CA THR A 190 -26.69 0.22 -1.80
C THR A 190 -26.73 -1.15 -1.14
N TYR A 191 -27.82 -1.89 -1.35
CA TYR A 191 -28.01 -3.23 -0.79
C TYR A 191 -28.14 -4.25 -1.91
N LEU A 192 -27.47 -5.39 -1.72
CA LEU A 192 -27.54 -6.54 -2.62
C LEU A 192 -28.21 -7.73 -1.93
N TYR A 193 -28.94 -8.47 -2.74
CA TYR A 193 -29.70 -9.67 -2.39
C TYR A 193 -29.15 -10.87 -3.17
N PRO A 194 -29.53 -12.11 -2.81
CA PRO A 194 -29.01 -13.28 -3.49
C PRO A 194 -29.23 -13.20 -5.00
N THR A 195 -28.29 -13.73 -5.79
CA THR A 195 -28.26 -13.66 -7.27
C THR A 195 -27.92 -12.29 -7.86
N GLN A 196 -27.59 -11.31 -7.02
CA GLN A 196 -27.09 -10.01 -7.46
C GLN A 196 -25.58 -9.91 -7.23
N GLN A 197 -24.95 -9.10 -8.06
CA GLN A 197 -23.55 -8.73 -7.96
C GLN A 197 -23.37 -7.22 -8.13
N ILE A 198 -22.21 -6.72 -7.72
CA ILE A 198 -21.76 -5.36 -8.01
C ILE A 198 -20.27 -5.40 -8.33
N SER A 199 -19.85 -4.57 -9.28
CA SER A 199 -18.44 -4.37 -9.62
C SER A 199 -18.09 -2.89 -9.55
N LEU A 200 -17.04 -2.55 -8.81
CA LEU A 200 -16.60 -1.18 -8.54
C LEU A 200 -15.09 -1.06 -8.82
N GLY A 201 -14.74 -0.29 -9.85
CA GLY A 201 -13.37 0.02 -10.26
C GLY A 201 -12.72 1.15 -9.48
N SER A 202 -13.52 2.12 -9.00
CA SER A 202 -13.08 3.17 -8.09
C SER A 202 -14.20 3.57 -7.12
N ARG A 203 -13.89 4.39 -6.11
CA ARG A 203 -14.87 4.86 -5.10
C ARG A 203 -15.84 5.89 -5.67
N ASP A 204 -15.41 6.62 -6.67
CA ASP A 204 -16.07 7.74 -7.34
C ASP A 204 -16.59 7.39 -8.74
N GLU A 205 -16.46 6.12 -9.16
CA GLU A 205 -16.94 5.64 -10.47
C GLU A 205 -18.42 5.95 -10.68
N VAL A 206 -19.24 5.85 -9.63
CA VAL A 206 -20.65 6.22 -9.68
C VAL A 206 -21.02 7.01 -8.43
N THR A 207 -21.84 8.04 -8.61
CA THR A 207 -22.44 8.79 -7.50
C THR A 207 -23.44 7.92 -6.74
N ASP A 208 -24.22 7.11 -7.45
CA ASP A 208 -25.12 6.11 -6.87
C ASP A 208 -24.64 4.67 -7.22
N PRO A 209 -24.09 3.92 -6.24
CA PRO A 209 -23.71 2.52 -6.41
C PRO A 209 -24.85 1.59 -6.86
N SER A 210 -26.12 1.98 -6.66
CA SER A 210 -27.27 1.18 -7.10
C SER A 210 -27.30 0.98 -8.62
N LEU A 211 -26.71 1.91 -9.39
CA LEU A 211 -26.57 1.84 -10.85
C LEU A 211 -25.62 0.72 -11.31
N LYS A 212 -24.79 0.18 -10.41
CA LYS A 212 -23.83 -0.91 -10.70
C LYS A 212 -24.29 -2.28 -10.20
N VAL A 213 -25.46 -2.38 -9.56
CA VAL A 213 -26.00 -3.66 -9.08
C VAL A 213 -26.55 -4.47 -10.26
N GLU A 214 -25.95 -5.59 -10.60
CA GLU A 214 -26.34 -6.39 -11.76
C GLU A 214 -26.80 -7.78 -11.34
N PHE A 215 -27.46 -8.50 -12.25
CA PHE A 215 -27.66 -9.93 -12.08
C PHE A 215 -26.31 -10.66 -12.11
N ILE A 216 -26.15 -11.69 -11.29
CA ILE A 216 -24.89 -12.43 -11.18
C ILE A 216 -24.42 -13.00 -12.54
N ASN A 217 -23.15 -12.79 -12.87
CA ASN A 217 -22.49 -13.40 -14.01
C ASN A 217 -21.67 -14.61 -13.54
N LEU A 218 -22.23 -15.80 -13.70
CA LEU A 218 -21.64 -17.04 -13.21
C LEU A 218 -20.23 -17.31 -13.76
N LYS A 219 -19.98 -16.97 -15.03
CA LYS A 219 -18.66 -17.15 -15.64
C LYS A 219 -17.61 -16.30 -14.95
N ASP A 220 -17.94 -15.05 -14.68
CA ASP A 220 -17.04 -14.11 -14.02
C ASP A 220 -16.76 -14.53 -12.57
N ILE A 221 -17.78 -14.99 -11.85
CA ILE A 221 -17.63 -15.45 -10.46
C ILE A 221 -16.80 -16.73 -10.41
N VAL A 222 -17.06 -17.71 -11.27
CA VAL A 222 -16.29 -18.97 -11.32
C VAL A 222 -14.86 -18.75 -11.78
N LYS A 223 -14.62 -17.79 -12.68
CA LYS A 223 -13.27 -17.40 -13.09
C LYS A 223 -12.46 -16.90 -11.90
N ASP A 224 -13.02 -15.95 -11.15
CA ASP A 224 -12.35 -15.26 -10.04
C ASP A 224 -12.30 -16.07 -8.74
N ALA A 225 -13.19 -17.06 -8.58
CA ALA A 225 -13.19 -17.98 -7.45
C ALA A 225 -12.16 -19.10 -7.63
N SER A 226 -11.38 -19.38 -6.59
CA SER A 226 -10.53 -20.57 -6.53
C SER A 226 -11.39 -21.85 -6.39
N PRO A 227 -10.83 -23.04 -6.69
CA PRO A 227 -11.51 -24.31 -6.44
C PRO A 227 -11.99 -24.47 -4.99
N SER A 228 -11.19 -24.00 -4.01
CA SER A 228 -11.55 -24.03 -2.58
C SER A 228 -12.73 -23.13 -2.24
N ILE A 229 -12.85 -21.96 -2.88
CA ILE A 229 -14.01 -21.07 -2.74
C ILE A 229 -15.26 -21.72 -3.33
N ILE A 230 -15.16 -22.30 -4.53
CA ILE A 230 -16.29 -22.99 -5.16
C ILE A 230 -16.76 -24.16 -4.29
N GLN A 231 -15.82 -24.94 -3.75
CA GLN A 231 -16.12 -25.98 -2.79
C GLN A 231 -16.82 -25.41 -1.54
N ALA A 232 -16.32 -24.32 -0.95
CA ALA A 232 -16.95 -23.69 0.21
C ALA A 232 -18.38 -23.21 -0.07
N ILE A 233 -18.66 -22.65 -1.25
CA ILE A 233 -20.02 -22.26 -1.66
C ILE A 233 -20.95 -23.49 -1.69
N ILE A 234 -20.49 -24.60 -2.28
CA ILE A 234 -21.28 -25.83 -2.37
C ILE A 234 -21.48 -26.47 -1.00
N ASP A 235 -20.44 -26.53 -0.18
CA ASP A 235 -20.46 -27.08 1.17
C ASP A 235 -21.42 -26.33 2.10
N ASN A 236 -21.70 -25.05 1.82
CA ASN A 236 -22.62 -24.21 2.56
C ASN A 236 -24.05 -24.19 1.99
N LYS A 237 -24.37 -25.02 0.98
CA LYS A 237 -25.70 -25.07 0.32
C LYS A 237 -26.86 -25.17 1.31
N ALA A 238 -26.75 -26.05 2.31
CA ALA A 238 -27.82 -26.25 3.29
C ALA A 238 -28.13 -24.97 4.09
N GLN A 239 -27.10 -24.20 4.47
CA GLN A 239 -27.27 -22.94 5.17
C GLN A 239 -27.80 -21.83 4.24
N ILE A 240 -27.29 -21.76 3.00
CA ILE A 240 -27.77 -20.84 1.97
C ILE A 240 -29.27 -21.04 1.75
N ASP A 241 -29.70 -22.29 1.54
CA ASP A 241 -31.11 -22.64 1.30
C ASP A 241 -32.00 -22.23 2.47
N LYS A 242 -31.57 -22.53 3.70
CA LYS A 242 -32.31 -22.19 4.91
C LYS A 242 -32.57 -20.68 5.00
N GLU A 243 -31.55 -19.86 4.82
CA GLU A 243 -31.68 -18.41 4.93
C GLU A 243 -32.49 -17.80 3.80
N ASN A 244 -32.31 -18.33 2.58
CA ASN A 244 -33.11 -17.93 1.43
C ASN A 244 -34.59 -18.29 1.65
N ASP A 245 -34.91 -19.45 2.22
CA ASP A 245 -36.28 -19.82 2.57
C ASP A 245 -36.88 -18.90 3.64
N GLU A 246 -36.11 -18.55 4.68
CA GLU A 246 -36.54 -17.60 5.72
C GLU A 246 -36.85 -16.21 5.11
N PHE A 247 -36.01 -15.75 4.18
CA PHE A 247 -36.24 -14.52 3.42
C PHE A 247 -37.53 -14.61 2.58
N ILE A 248 -37.70 -15.68 1.81
CA ILE A 248 -38.87 -15.89 0.97
C ILE A 248 -40.14 -15.97 1.81
N ALA A 249 -40.13 -16.67 2.94
CA ALA A 249 -41.26 -16.76 3.86
C ALA A 249 -41.63 -15.39 4.43
N LYS A 250 -40.63 -14.58 4.81
CA LYS A 250 -40.85 -13.20 5.27
C LYS A 250 -41.49 -12.34 4.17
N LYS A 251 -40.94 -12.35 2.95
CA LYS A 251 -41.47 -11.56 1.83
C LYS A 251 -42.86 -12.03 1.39
N LYS A 252 -43.14 -13.32 1.45
CA LYS A 252 -44.48 -13.87 1.19
C LYS A 252 -45.50 -13.28 2.15
N LYS A 253 -45.19 -13.28 3.46
CA LYS A 253 -46.05 -12.68 4.48
C LYS A 253 -46.26 -11.17 4.27
N GLU A 254 -45.20 -10.43 3.92
CA GLU A 254 -45.30 -8.99 3.60
C GLU A 254 -46.25 -8.72 2.42
N LEU A 255 -46.17 -9.53 1.35
CA LEU A 255 -47.06 -9.43 0.19
C LEU A 255 -48.51 -9.80 0.51
N GLU A 256 -48.73 -10.86 1.29
CA GLU A 256 -50.07 -11.28 1.73
C GLU A 256 -50.74 -10.24 2.64
N GLU A 257 -49.96 -9.53 3.47
CA GLU A 257 -50.44 -8.46 4.34
C GLU A 257 -50.65 -7.12 3.59
N GLY A 258 -50.41 -7.06 2.28
CA GLY A 258 -50.49 -5.81 1.49
C GLY A 258 -49.41 -4.78 1.86
N LYS A 259 -48.42 -5.17 2.66
CA LYS A 259 -47.24 -4.38 2.98
C LYS A 259 -46.22 -4.59 1.87
N ALA A 260 -46.54 -4.11 0.66
CA ALA A 260 -45.52 -4.00 -0.38
C ALA A 260 -44.45 -3.05 0.16
N ALA A 261 -43.34 -3.61 0.63
CA ALA A 261 -42.20 -2.81 1.03
C ALA A 261 -41.76 -2.05 -0.23
N LYS A 262 -41.97 -0.72 -0.25
CA LYS A 262 -41.10 0.19 -0.98
C LYS A 262 -39.73 0.12 -0.29
N ASP A 263 -39.11 -1.04 -0.39
CA ASP A 263 -37.75 -1.26 0.02
C ASP A 263 -36.96 -0.57 -1.11
N GLU A 264 -36.27 0.53 -0.79
CA GLU A 264 -35.30 1.24 -1.66
C GLU A 264 -34.14 0.30 -2.00
N THR A 265 -34.47 -0.75 -2.72
CA THR A 265 -33.67 -1.95 -2.89
C THR A 265 -33.68 -2.33 -4.35
N SER A 266 -32.63 -3.01 -4.75
CA SER A 266 -32.48 -3.60 -6.08
C SER A 266 -33.48 -4.74 -6.36
N LEU A 267 -34.28 -5.19 -5.38
CA LEU A 267 -35.19 -6.34 -5.54
C LEU A 267 -36.65 -5.89 -5.63
N TYR A 268 -37.25 -6.10 -6.79
CA TYR A 268 -38.60 -5.66 -7.12
C TYR A 268 -39.61 -6.81 -7.11
N LEU A 269 -40.63 -6.73 -6.25
CA LEU A 269 -41.64 -7.79 -6.05
C LEU A 269 -43.06 -7.19 -6.11
N LYS A 270 -43.82 -7.44 -7.20
CA LYS A 270 -45.23 -6.96 -7.30
C LYS A 270 -46.22 -7.94 -6.69
N ASN A 271 -45.94 -9.23 -6.77
CA ASN A 271 -46.89 -10.29 -6.44
C ASN A 271 -46.17 -11.60 -6.08
N LEU A 272 -46.93 -12.62 -5.69
CA LEU A 272 -46.40 -13.94 -5.34
C LEU A 272 -45.72 -14.65 -6.51
N ALA A 273 -46.15 -14.43 -7.77
CA ALA A 273 -45.50 -15.06 -8.93
C ALA A 273 -44.09 -14.51 -9.17
N ASP A 274 -43.86 -13.21 -8.90
CA ASP A 274 -42.52 -12.62 -8.93
C ASP A 274 -41.65 -13.21 -7.79
N LEU A 275 -42.21 -13.38 -6.60
CA LEU A 275 -41.53 -14.02 -5.48
C LEU A 275 -41.15 -15.48 -5.79
N ASP A 276 -42.02 -16.22 -6.48
CA ASP A 276 -41.74 -17.59 -6.91
C ASP A 276 -40.60 -17.67 -7.94
N LYS A 277 -40.49 -16.68 -8.84
CA LYS A 277 -39.34 -16.57 -9.75
C LYS A 277 -38.04 -16.36 -8.97
N VAL A 278 -38.06 -15.45 -8.00
CA VAL A 278 -36.90 -15.16 -7.14
C VAL A 278 -36.51 -16.40 -6.35
N LYS A 279 -37.48 -17.10 -5.75
CA LYS A 279 -37.25 -18.37 -5.04
C LYS A 279 -36.57 -19.40 -5.95
N ARG A 280 -37.07 -19.59 -7.17
CA ARG A 280 -36.48 -20.54 -8.13
C ARG A 280 -35.02 -20.21 -8.43
N ASN A 281 -34.68 -18.93 -8.60
CA ASN A 281 -33.28 -18.54 -8.80
C ASN A 281 -32.42 -18.84 -7.57
N PHE A 282 -32.94 -18.58 -6.37
CA PHE A 282 -32.23 -18.85 -5.12
C PHE A 282 -31.92 -20.35 -4.98
N ASP A 283 -32.93 -21.20 -5.23
CA ASP A 283 -32.80 -22.67 -5.16
C ASP A 283 -31.76 -23.22 -6.16
N ASN A 284 -31.61 -22.55 -7.32
CA ASN A 284 -30.74 -22.99 -8.41
C ASN A 284 -29.36 -22.31 -8.45
N LEU A 285 -29.08 -21.29 -7.62
CA LEU A 285 -27.85 -20.51 -7.68
C LEU A 285 -26.59 -21.36 -7.52
N VAL A 286 -26.49 -22.12 -6.42
CA VAL A 286 -25.32 -22.95 -6.11
C VAL A 286 -25.12 -24.06 -7.14
N GLY A 287 -26.22 -24.65 -7.64
CA GLY A 287 -26.16 -25.64 -8.71
C GLY A 287 -25.62 -25.08 -10.01
N ASN A 288 -26.00 -23.86 -10.36
CA ASN A 288 -25.48 -23.18 -11.54
C ASN A 288 -24.00 -22.81 -11.37
N ILE A 289 -23.56 -22.40 -10.17
CA ILE A 289 -22.13 -22.17 -9.88
C ILE A 289 -21.33 -23.48 -10.05
N ALA A 290 -21.80 -24.59 -9.48
CA ALA A 290 -21.16 -25.89 -9.60
C ALA A 290 -21.11 -26.37 -11.06
N LYS A 291 -22.21 -26.22 -11.80
CA LYS A 291 -22.31 -26.57 -13.22
C LYS A 291 -21.34 -25.74 -14.07
N GLN A 292 -21.26 -24.43 -13.82
CA GLN A 292 -20.35 -23.52 -14.50
C GLN A 292 -18.87 -23.87 -14.20
N ALA A 293 -18.54 -24.21 -12.95
CA ALA A 293 -17.19 -24.63 -12.56
C ALA A 293 -16.72 -25.92 -13.26
N VAL A 294 -17.62 -26.87 -13.50
CA VAL A 294 -17.33 -28.06 -14.30
C VAL A 294 -17.16 -27.69 -15.78
N ALA A 295 -18.04 -26.85 -16.32
CA ALA A 295 -17.98 -26.41 -17.71
C ALA A 295 -16.67 -25.67 -18.04
N ASP A 296 -16.16 -24.87 -17.11
CA ASP A 296 -14.90 -24.12 -17.27
C ASP A 296 -13.65 -24.95 -16.94
N ASN A 297 -13.80 -26.25 -16.66
CA ASN A 297 -12.73 -27.16 -16.23
C ASN A 297 -11.96 -26.69 -14.97
N LYS A 298 -12.58 -25.83 -14.15
CA LYS A 298 -12.00 -25.37 -12.88
C LYS A 298 -11.97 -26.50 -11.85
N ILE A 299 -13.00 -27.35 -11.87
CA ILE A 299 -13.10 -28.57 -11.07
C ILE A 299 -13.58 -29.71 -11.97
N SER A 300 -12.87 -30.83 -11.98
CA SER A 300 -13.29 -32.01 -12.76
C SER A 300 -14.65 -32.54 -12.30
N LYS A 301 -15.43 -33.11 -13.22
CA LYS A 301 -16.77 -33.66 -12.91
C LYS A 301 -16.75 -34.64 -11.73
N SER A 302 -15.79 -35.57 -11.69
CA SER A 302 -15.68 -36.56 -10.61
C SER A 302 -15.35 -35.95 -9.25
N VAL A 303 -14.56 -34.87 -9.21
CA VAL A 303 -14.27 -34.16 -7.95
C VAL A 303 -15.50 -33.37 -7.51
N MET A 304 -16.18 -32.72 -8.45
CA MET A 304 -17.44 -32.01 -8.19
C MET A 304 -18.51 -32.93 -7.61
N GLU A 305 -18.70 -34.12 -8.16
CA GLU A 305 -19.65 -35.12 -7.65
C GLU A 305 -19.37 -35.51 -6.18
N LYS A 306 -18.10 -35.65 -5.79
CA LYS A 306 -17.72 -35.91 -4.39
C LYS A 306 -18.03 -34.74 -3.47
N ILE A 307 -17.78 -33.50 -3.91
CA ILE A 307 -18.12 -32.29 -3.16
C ILE A 307 -19.65 -32.22 -2.96
N ILE A 308 -20.41 -32.46 -4.03
CA ILE A 308 -21.88 -32.49 -4.00
C ILE A 308 -22.41 -33.57 -3.05
N GLU A 309 -21.83 -34.77 -3.06
CA GLU A 309 -22.20 -35.84 -2.13
C GLU A 309 -21.98 -35.40 -0.67
N GLY A 310 -20.86 -34.74 -0.38
CA GLY A 310 -20.56 -34.17 0.93
C GLY A 310 -21.56 -33.10 1.35
N ALA A 311 -21.94 -32.21 0.44
CA ALA A 311 -22.94 -31.17 0.69
C ALA A 311 -24.34 -31.76 0.92
N ASN A 312 -24.77 -32.73 0.11
CA ASN A 312 -26.08 -33.37 0.20
C ASN A 312 -26.32 -34.08 1.55
N LYS A 313 -25.26 -34.60 2.19
CA LYS A 313 -25.33 -35.15 3.56
C LYS A 313 -25.77 -34.13 4.61
N LYS A 314 -25.61 -32.84 4.35
CA LYS A 314 -26.00 -31.72 5.23
C LYS A 314 -27.40 -31.17 4.91
N ILE A 315 -28.02 -31.59 3.80
CA ILE A 315 -29.32 -31.11 3.34
C ILE A 315 -30.42 -32.02 3.93
N PRO A 316 -31.38 -31.48 4.72
CA PRO A 316 -32.40 -32.31 5.37
C PRO A 316 -33.42 -32.93 4.42
N ASP A 317 -33.78 -32.24 3.33
CA ASP A 317 -34.79 -32.69 2.36
C ASP A 317 -34.12 -33.29 1.11
N PRO A 318 -34.28 -34.60 0.85
CA PRO A 318 -33.72 -35.26 -0.34
C PRO A 318 -34.18 -34.67 -1.67
N ASN A 319 -35.36 -34.04 -1.73
CA ASN A 319 -35.85 -33.41 -2.95
C ASN A 319 -35.07 -32.13 -3.31
N ARG A 320 -34.28 -31.62 -2.37
CA ARG A 320 -33.43 -30.43 -2.53
C ARG A 320 -31.96 -30.77 -2.66
N TYR A 321 -31.64 -32.06 -2.80
CA TYR A 321 -30.28 -32.47 -3.10
C TYR A 321 -29.80 -31.79 -4.37
N LEU A 322 -28.57 -31.30 -4.29
CA LEU A 322 -27.87 -30.71 -5.41
C LEU A 322 -27.59 -31.82 -6.43
N ASP A 323 -28.10 -31.63 -7.64
CA ASP A 323 -28.01 -32.56 -8.76
C ASP A 323 -27.79 -31.75 -10.04
N LEU A 324 -26.60 -31.87 -10.63
CA LEU A 324 -26.16 -31.07 -11.78
C LEU A 324 -27.04 -31.26 -13.03
N ASP A 325 -27.69 -32.42 -13.18
CA ASP A 325 -28.54 -32.73 -14.32
C ASP A 325 -29.95 -32.13 -14.16
N LYS A 326 -30.33 -31.73 -12.94
CA LYS A 326 -31.63 -31.12 -12.63
C LYS A 326 -31.59 -29.60 -12.40
N VAL A 327 -30.41 -28.98 -12.46
CA VAL A 327 -30.25 -27.53 -12.28
C VAL A 327 -30.95 -26.77 -13.40
N GLN A 328 -31.89 -25.91 -13.04
CA GLN A 328 -32.57 -24.99 -13.95
C GLN A 328 -31.74 -23.72 -14.15
N GLU A 329 -31.80 -23.13 -15.35
CA GLU A 329 -31.15 -21.85 -15.62
C GLU A 329 -31.78 -20.72 -14.81
N LEU A 330 -30.96 -19.71 -14.47
CA LEU A 330 -31.42 -18.57 -13.71
C LEU A 330 -32.24 -17.60 -14.59
N ASP A 331 -33.43 -17.22 -14.13
CA ASP A 331 -34.28 -16.23 -14.77
C ASP A 331 -33.81 -14.81 -14.43
N LYS A 332 -33.14 -14.14 -15.37
CA LYS A 332 -32.62 -12.77 -15.19
C LYS A 332 -33.70 -11.71 -14.95
N THR A 333 -34.98 -12.04 -15.18
CA THR A 333 -36.11 -11.13 -14.92
C THR A 333 -36.67 -11.25 -13.50
N ALA A 334 -36.21 -12.24 -12.73
CA ALA A 334 -36.69 -12.46 -11.36
C ALA A 334 -36.26 -11.32 -10.45
N GLY A 335 -37.23 -10.65 -9.82
CA GLY A 335 -36.94 -9.56 -8.89
C GLY A 335 -36.51 -8.25 -9.56
N VAL A 336 -36.74 -8.09 -10.86
CA VAL A 336 -36.32 -6.92 -11.64
C VAL A 336 -37.55 -6.20 -12.20
N ASP A 337 -37.58 -4.87 -12.09
CA ASP A 337 -38.54 -4.03 -12.84
C ASP A 337 -37.95 -3.67 -14.21
N PRO A 338 -38.55 -4.12 -15.33
CA PRO A 338 -38.03 -3.84 -16.67
C PRO A 338 -37.90 -2.35 -16.99
N GLU A 339 -38.78 -1.49 -16.44
CA GLU A 339 -38.72 -0.05 -16.70
C GLU A 339 -37.59 0.63 -15.92
N LEU A 340 -37.39 0.23 -14.66
CA LEU A 340 -36.28 0.74 -13.84
C LEU A 340 -34.94 0.24 -14.38
N GLU A 341 -34.87 -1.02 -14.78
CA GLU A 341 -33.67 -1.61 -15.37
C GLU A 341 -33.29 -0.93 -16.69
N LYS A 342 -34.28 -0.63 -17.55
CA LYS A 342 -34.03 0.13 -18.78
C LYS A 342 -33.51 1.54 -18.49
N LYS A 343 -34.11 2.26 -17.54
CA LYS A 343 -33.66 3.61 -17.13
C LYS A 343 -32.23 3.58 -16.60
N LYS A 344 -31.94 2.61 -15.73
CA LYS A 344 -30.61 2.36 -15.17
C LYS A 344 -29.57 2.11 -16.26
N GLN A 345 -29.87 1.26 -17.25
CA GLN A 345 -28.96 1.01 -18.37
C GLN A 345 -28.75 2.23 -19.26
N GLU A 346 -29.78 3.06 -19.47
CA GLU A 346 -29.65 4.32 -20.21
C GLU A 346 -28.79 5.33 -19.46
N GLU A 347 -28.92 5.42 -18.13
CA GLU A 347 -28.11 6.29 -17.28
C GLU A 347 -26.64 5.83 -17.23
N LEU A 348 -26.40 4.53 -17.06
CA LEU A 348 -25.05 3.97 -17.07
C LEU A 348 -24.35 4.18 -18.42
N LYS A 349 -25.04 4.00 -19.54
CA LYS A 349 -24.49 4.30 -20.88
C LYS A 349 -24.14 5.77 -21.07
N LYS A 350 -24.97 6.69 -20.54
CA LYS A 350 -24.67 8.13 -20.57
C LYS A 350 -23.44 8.44 -19.74
N LEU A 351 -23.31 7.81 -18.58
CA LEU A 351 -22.16 7.99 -17.70
C LEU A 351 -20.87 7.45 -18.34
N GLU A 352 -20.90 6.25 -18.91
CA GLU A 352 -19.77 5.66 -19.63
C GLU A 352 -19.34 6.53 -20.82
N ALA A 353 -20.29 7.04 -21.61
CA ALA A 353 -19.99 7.95 -22.71
C ALA A 353 -19.38 9.28 -22.22
N ALA A 354 -19.84 9.80 -21.08
CA ALA A 354 -19.28 11.01 -20.48
C ALA A 354 -17.85 10.78 -19.96
N MET A 355 -17.60 9.64 -19.30
CA MET A 355 -16.26 9.26 -18.84
C MET A 355 -15.29 9.06 -20.02
N LEU A 356 -15.72 8.35 -21.06
CA LEU A 356 -14.89 8.16 -22.25
C LEU A 356 -14.52 9.50 -22.89
N LYS A 357 -15.48 10.41 -23.02
CA LYS A 357 -15.23 11.76 -23.54
C LYS A 357 -14.26 12.55 -22.65
N LYS A 358 -14.41 12.47 -21.32
CA LYS A 358 -13.47 13.10 -20.36
C LYS A 358 -12.06 12.53 -20.52
N GLN A 359 -11.93 11.21 -20.65
CA GLN A 359 -10.65 10.54 -20.87
C GLN A 359 -10.01 10.95 -22.19
N GLU A 360 -10.78 11.02 -23.29
CA GLU A 360 -10.27 11.50 -24.59
C GLU A 360 -9.79 12.95 -24.53
N GLU A 361 -10.49 13.81 -23.78
CA GLU A 361 -10.08 15.20 -23.53
C GLU A 361 -8.79 15.28 -22.69
N GLU A 362 -8.64 14.44 -21.66
CA GLU A 362 -7.43 14.33 -20.84
C GLU A 362 -6.24 13.76 -21.63
N ASP A 363 -6.46 12.71 -22.43
CA ASP A 363 -5.41 12.13 -23.29
C ASP A 363 -4.92 13.15 -24.33
N LYS A 364 -5.83 13.96 -24.86
CA LYS A 364 -5.47 15.06 -25.77
C LYS A 364 -4.64 16.13 -25.06
N LYS A 365 -5.04 16.54 -23.85
CA LYS A 365 -4.25 17.49 -23.03
C LYS A 365 -2.86 16.93 -22.72
N LEU A 366 -2.79 15.66 -22.31
CA LEU A 366 -1.53 14.97 -22.04
C LEU A 366 -0.64 14.92 -23.28
N ALA A 367 -1.20 14.65 -24.47
CA ALA A 367 -0.47 14.68 -25.73
C ALA A 367 0.04 16.10 -26.06
N GLU A 368 -0.75 17.14 -25.84
CA GLU A 368 -0.33 18.53 -26.00
C GLU A 368 0.80 18.92 -25.02
N ILE A 369 0.73 18.46 -23.77
CA ILE A 369 1.77 18.68 -22.76
C ILE A 369 3.07 17.96 -23.15
N LYS A 370 2.99 16.70 -23.59
CA LYS A 370 4.16 15.96 -24.07
C LYS A 370 4.82 16.67 -25.26
N ALA A 371 4.03 17.16 -26.22
CA ALA A 371 4.57 17.91 -27.35
C ALA A 371 5.26 19.22 -26.93
N LYS A 372 4.70 19.95 -25.94
CA LYS A 372 5.34 21.15 -25.37
C LYS A 372 6.64 20.80 -24.64
N LEU A 373 6.64 19.73 -23.85
CA LEU A 373 7.83 19.25 -23.14
C LEU A 373 8.95 18.90 -24.12
N ASP A 374 8.65 18.16 -25.19
CA ASP A 374 9.61 17.81 -26.24
C ASP A 374 10.20 19.08 -26.91
N ALA A 375 9.38 20.11 -27.13
CA ALA A 375 9.85 21.37 -27.69
C ALA A 375 10.79 22.12 -26.74
N VAL A 376 10.47 22.13 -25.43
CA VAL A 376 11.33 22.75 -24.40
C VAL A 376 12.66 21.99 -24.27
N LEU A 377 12.64 20.66 -24.29
CA LEU A 377 13.86 19.84 -24.24
C LEU A 377 14.78 20.13 -25.42
N LYS A 378 14.25 20.20 -26.65
CA LYS A 378 15.04 20.57 -27.83
C LYS A 378 15.64 21.97 -27.71
N ALA A 379 14.87 22.95 -27.21
CA ALA A 379 15.39 24.30 -26.99
C ALA A 379 16.49 24.33 -25.93
N ALA A 380 16.36 23.54 -24.85
CA ALA A 380 17.39 23.42 -23.82
C ALA A 380 18.68 22.78 -24.37
N GLU A 381 18.58 21.77 -25.22
CA GLU A 381 19.73 21.17 -25.91
C GLU A 381 20.45 22.18 -26.83
N GLU A 382 19.70 23.00 -27.57
CA GLU A 382 20.30 24.06 -28.38
C GLU A 382 21.02 25.11 -27.54
N VAL A 383 20.44 25.52 -26.40
CA VAL A 383 21.07 26.45 -25.46
C VAL A 383 22.34 25.84 -24.87
N LYS A 384 22.31 24.57 -24.47
CA LYS A 384 23.49 23.85 -23.95
C LYS A 384 24.62 23.83 -24.98
N LYS A 385 24.31 23.53 -26.25
CA LYS A 385 25.30 23.54 -27.34
C LYS A 385 25.93 24.92 -27.53
N LYS A 386 25.13 26.00 -27.47
CA LYS A 386 25.64 27.38 -27.55
C LYS A 386 26.55 27.73 -26.37
N ILE A 387 26.23 27.27 -25.17
CA ILE A 387 27.07 27.46 -23.97
C ILE A 387 28.40 26.71 -24.12
N GLU A 388 28.37 25.47 -24.60
CA GLU A 388 29.59 24.68 -24.84
C GLU A 388 30.50 25.33 -25.90
N GLU A 389 29.92 25.82 -27.00
CA GLU A 389 30.66 26.55 -28.04
C GLU A 389 31.27 27.86 -27.49
N ALA A 390 30.51 28.62 -26.68
CA ALA A 390 30.99 29.84 -26.05
C ALA A 390 32.13 29.57 -25.06
N ASN A 391 32.00 28.54 -24.23
CA ASN A 391 33.03 28.13 -23.27
C ASN A 391 34.32 27.70 -23.97
N LYS A 392 34.21 26.95 -25.08
CA LYS A 392 35.38 26.55 -25.89
C LYS A 392 36.10 27.78 -26.44
N LYS A 393 35.36 28.73 -27.02
CA LYS A 393 35.93 29.97 -27.54
C LYS A 393 36.61 30.80 -26.45
N ALA A 394 35.98 30.93 -25.29
CA ALA A 394 36.56 31.64 -24.15
C ALA A 394 37.86 30.99 -23.64
N ALA A 395 37.92 29.65 -23.62
CA ALA A 395 39.12 28.91 -23.26
C ALA A 395 40.26 29.13 -24.27
N GLU A 396 39.98 29.10 -25.58
CA GLU A 396 40.95 29.38 -26.63
C GLU A 396 41.51 30.81 -26.53
N GLU A 397 40.65 31.81 -26.27
CA GLU A 397 41.07 33.20 -26.04
C GLU A 397 41.92 33.37 -24.77
N ALA A 398 41.58 32.67 -23.68
CA ALA A 398 42.36 32.67 -22.45
C ALA A 398 43.77 32.08 -22.64
N VAL A 399 43.88 30.97 -23.39
CA VAL A 399 45.17 30.35 -23.73
C VAL A 399 46.02 31.26 -24.61
N ALA A 400 45.41 31.96 -25.57
CA ALA A 400 46.11 32.93 -26.42
C ALA A 400 46.71 34.09 -25.60
N LYS A 401 45.91 34.68 -24.68
CA LYS A 401 46.37 35.73 -23.77
C LYS A 401 47.49 35.25 -22.84
N ALA A 402 47.39 34.03 -22.31
CA ALA A 402 48.41 33.45 -21.45
C ALA A 402 49.78 33.27 -22.18
N LYS A 403 49.76 32.87 -23.46
CA LYS A 403 50.98 32.79 -24.29
C LYS A 403 51.62 34.15 -24.56
N GLU A 404 50.80 35.18 -24.74
CA GLU A 404 51.27 36.55 -24.97
C GLU A 404 52.00 37.11 -23.73
N VAL A 405 51.46 36.84 -22.54
CA VAL A 405 52.10 37.17 -21.25
C VAL A 405 53.42 36.41 -21.08
N LEU A 406 53.47 35.11 -21.41
CA LEU A 406 54.67 34.29 -21.27
C LEU A 406 55.84 34.77 -22.17
N ASN A 407 55.52 35.25 -23.37
CA ASN A 407 56.54 35.76 -24.30
C ASN A 407 57.12 37.13 -23.88
N SER A 408 56.43 37.89 -23.01
CA SER A 408 56.91 39.18 -22.52
C SER A 408 57.89 39.08 -21.33
N GLN A 409 58.11 37.89 -20.75
CA GLN A 409 59.00 37.68 -19.60
C GLN A 409 60.42 37.20 -19.95
N ASN A 410 60.77 37.06 -21.24
CA ASN A 410 62.04 36.43 -21.66
C ASN A 410 63.20 37.42 -21.96
N GLY A 411 63.36 38.47 -21.16
CA GLY A 411 64.49 39.39 -21.32
C GLY A 411 64.85 40.19 -20.07
N SER A 412 65.82 39.69 -19.28
CA SER A 412 66.85 40.49 -18.56
C SER A 412 67.65 39.64 -17.57
N THR A 413 68.97 39.82 -17.58
CA THR A 413 70.05 39.04 -16.95
C THR A 413 70.37 39.41 -15.49
N THR A 414 70.96 38.45 -14.75
CA THR A 414 71.56 38.52 -13.39
C THR A 414 72.77 39.48 -13.28
N PRO A 415 73.16 39.94 -12.08
CA PRO A 415 74.29 39.28 -11.37
C PRO A 415 74.16 39.17 -9.82
N ALA A 416 74.83 38.16 -9.24
CA ALA A 416 75.01 37.89 -7.79
C ALA A 416 76.32 38.57 -7.25
N PRO A 417 76.70 38.58 -5.93
CA PRO A 417 76.24 37.80 -4.75
C PRO A 417 75.96 38.65 -3.47
N THR A 418 75.40 38.12 -2.36
CA THR A 418 76.12 37.63 -1.15
C THR A 418 75.11 37.08 -0.11
N ALA A 419 75.58 36.15 0.71
CA ALA A 419 74.89 35.29 1.66
C ALA A 419 73.93 35.93 2.69
N GLY A 420 72.83 35.23 2.93
CA GLY A 420 71.92 35.35 4.07
C GLY A 420 70.83 34.29 3.94
N GLY A 421 70.78 33.34 4.87
CA GLY A 421 69.89 32.18 4.79
C GLY A 421 68.41 32.54 4.94
N ASN A 422 67.57 31.82 4.22
CA ASN A 422 66.44 31.06 4.74
C ASN A 422 65.75 30.32 3.58
N ASP A 423 65.24 29.14 3.91
CA ASP A 423 64.40 28.28 3.08
C ASP A 423 63.29 29.05 2.37
N ASP A 424 63.02 28.72 1.10
CA ASP A 424 61.65 28.71 0.58
C ASP A 424 61.58 27.89 -0.72
N ASN A 425 60.96 26.71 -0.59
CA ASN A 425 60.31 25.98 -1.67
C ASN A 425 59.01 26.73 -2.01
N ASP A 426 58.85 27.23 -3.23
CA ASP A 426 57.52 27.62 -3.72
C ASP A 426 56.98 26.49 -4.62
N PRO A 427 55.94 25.74 -4.19
CA PRO A 427 55.41 24.61 -4.92
C PRO A 427 54.46 25.07 -6.03
N THR A 428 54.49 24.36 -7.16
CA THR A 428 53.34 24.26 -8.09
C THR A 428 52.03 24.11 -7.31
N PRO A 429 50.92 24.79 -7.70
CA PRO A 429 49.67 24.71 -6.96
C PRO A 429 49.22 23.26 -6.89
N SER A 430 49.34 22.67 -5.71
CA SER A 430 48.82 21.34 -5.42
C SER A 430 47.29 21.39 -5.63
N PRO A 431 46.70 20.44 -6.35
CA PRO A 431 45.24 20.43 -6.55
C PRO A 431 44.54 20.37 -5.18
N THR A 432 43.59 21.29 -4.98
CA THR A 432 42.90 21.47 -3.70
C THR A 432 41.70 20.53 -3.60
N PRO A 433 41.52 19.80 -2.48
CA PRO A 433 40.37 18.94 -2.28
C PRO A 433 39.04 19.68 -2.45
N LYS A 434 38.12 19.12 -3.23
CA LYS A 434 36.80 19.71 -3.49
C LYS A 434 35.69 18.68 -3.44
N VAL A 435 34.56 19.08 -2.87
CA VAL A 435 33.30 18.32 -2.89
C VAL A 435 32.30 19.03 -3.79
N SER A 436 31.53 18.28 -4.57
CA SER A 436 30.43 18.83 -5.37
C SER A 436 29.22 17.89 -5.40
N LEU A 437 28.03 18.47 -5.57
CA LEU A 437 26.82 17.72 -5.85
C LEU A 437 26.46 17.82 -7.33
N SER A 438 25.88 16.75 -7.89
CA SER A 438 25.26 16.78 -9.21
C SER A 438 24.02 15.92 -9.23
N ALA A 439 22.89 16.48 -9.68
CA ALA A 439 21.65 15.74 -9.89
C ALA A 439 21.56 15.25 -11.35
N GLY A 440 21.05 14.03 -11.53
CA GLY A 440 20.65 13.47 -12.81
C GLY A 440 19.32 14.05 -13.29
N THR A 441 18.91 13.66 -14.50
CA THR A 441 17.62 14.06 -15.08
C THR A 441 16.49 13.33 -14.36
N HIS A 442 15.43 14.06 -13.99
CA HIS A 442 14.20 13.47 -13.46
C HIS A 442 13.53 12.59 -14.50
N ASN A 443 13.22 11.35 -14.12
CA ASN A 443 12.46 10.41 -14.90
C ASN A 443 10.99 10.47 -14.47
N PRO A 444 10.08 11.06 -15.27
CA PRO A 444 8.67 11.22 -14.90
C PRO A 444 7.88 9.90 -14.94
N LEU A 445 8.42 8.82 -15.51
CA LEU A 445 7.74 7.51 -15.52
C LEU A 445 7.89 6.79 -14.18
N THR A 446 9.06 6.92 -13.56
CA THR A 446 9.39 6.31 -12.27
C THR A 446 9.32 7.32 -11.12
N ASN A 447 9.18 8.61 -11.44
CA ASN A 447 9.32 9.74 -10.53
C ASN A 447 10.66 9.76 -9.79
N THR A 448 11.75 9.31 -10.43
CA THR A 448 13.07 9.20 -9.80
C THR A 448 14.14 10.08 -10.44
N PHE A 449 15.18 10.43 -9.68
CA PHE A 449 16.43 10.98 -10.19
C PHE A 449 17.60 10.57 -9.29
N ASP A 450 18.81 10.55 -9.85
CA ASP A 450 20.02 10.21 -9.11
C ASP A 450 20.75 11.46 -8.59
N LEU A 451 21.03 11.52 -7.29
CA LEU A 451 21.92 12.52 -6.71
C LEU A 451 23.32 11.92 -6.54
N LYS A 452 24.34 12.54 -7.14
CA LYS A 452 25.74 12.14 -6.97
C LYS A 452 26.47 13.12 -6.07
N ILE A 453 27.19 12.57 -5.09
CA ILE A 453 28.19 13.31 -4.31
C ILE A 453 29.55 13.00 -4.93
N ASN A 454 30.31 14.01 -5.34
CA ASN A 454 31.60 13.85 -5.98
C ASN A 454 32.74 14.41 -5.12
N MET A 455 33.87 13.72 -5.14
CA MET A 455 35.12 14.07 -4.46
C MET A 455 36.19 14.33 -5.52
N SER A 456 36.92 15.44 -5.40
CA SER A 456 38.01 15.78 -6.32
C SER A 456 39.29 16.06 -5.55
N ASP A 457 40.38 15.46 -6.01
CA ASP A 457 41.75 15.76 -5.57
C ASP A 457 42.04 15.59 -4.06
N PHE A 458 41.43 14.58 -3.44
CA PHE A 458 41.76 14.12 -2.09
C PHE A 458 42.97 13.17 -2.15
N ASN A 459 44.17 13.73 -2.12
CA ASN A 459 45.43 12.97 -2.23
C ASN A 459 46.42 13.31 -1.11
N GLY A 460 47.39 12.43 -0.86
CA GLY A 460 48.47 12.66 0.09
C GLY A 460 47.96 12.94 1.51
N LEU A 461 48.18 14.16 2.02
CA LEU A 461 47.73 14.56 3.36
C LEU A 461 46.22 14.86 3.46
N ASN A 462 45.49 14.76 2.36
CA ASN A 462 44.05 14.96 2.28
C ASN A 462 43.33 13.69 1.80
N ASP A 463 43.93 12.52 1.95
CA ASP A 463 43.30 11.23 1.67
C ASP A 463 42.11 10.94 2.62
N ILE A 464 41.22 10.02 2.23
CA ILE A 464 39.90 9.86 2.88
C ILE A 464 39.80 8.52 3.60
N TYR A 465 39.51 8.53 4.90
CA TYR A 465 39.19 7.31 5.65
C TYR A 465 37.68 7.09 5.83
N ALA A 466 36.94 8.16 6.11
CA ALA A 466 35.50 8.13 6.26
C ALA A 466 34.87 9.48 5.88
N VAL A 467 33.60 9.44 5.49
CA VAL A 467 32.82 10.62 5.10
C VAL A 467 31.44 10.52 5.73
N GLU A 468 30.95 11.60 6.31
CA GLU A 468 29.56 11.80 6.72
C GLU A 468 29.05 13.08 6.05
N VAL A 469 27.90 12.99 5.37
CA VAL A 469 27.27 14.09 4.66
C VAL A 469 25.83 14.21 5.12
N HIS A 470 25.43 15.41 5.54
CA HIS A 470 24.06 15.76 5.84
C HIS A 470 23.50 16.54 4.67
N LEU A 471 22.49 16.00 4.00
CA LEU A 471 21.81 16.62 2.87
C LEU A 471 20.49 17.21 3.33
N LEU A 472 20.26 18.48 3.02
CA LEU A 472 19.05 19.21 3.38
C LEU A 472 18.20 19.46 2.13
N TYR A 473 16.92 19.09 2.20
CA TYR A 473 15.95 19.22 1.11
C TYR A 473 14.52 19.35 1.64
N GLY A 474 13.59 19.74 0.78
CA GLY A 474 12.20 20.03 1.14
C GLY A 474 11.99 21.48 1.60
N ASP A 475 10.90 22.06 1.09
CA ASP A 475 10.31 23.34 1.52
C ASP A 475 8.78 23.17 1.42
N ASN A 476 8.14 22.78 2.54
CA ASN A 476 6.69 22.62 2.61
C ASN A 476 6.05 23.98 2.89
N SER A 477 5.92 24.82 1.86
CA SER A 477 4.82 25.77 1.86
C SER A 477 3.55 24.97 1.54
N GLU A 478 2.47 25.12 2.33
CA GLU A 478 1.17 24.44 2.16
C GLU A 478 0.43 24.81 0.85
N SER A 479 1.15 25.29 -0.16
CA SER A 479 0.65 25.56 -1.51
C SER A 479 0.83 24.32 -2.39
N GLU A 480 -0.19 23.96 -3.15
CA GLU A 480 -0.29 22.83 -4.09
C GLU A 480 0.76 22.84 -5.25
N SER A 481 1.76 23.72 -5.19
CA SER A 481 2.68 24.08 -6.28
C SER A 481 4.16 23.74 -6.01
N HIS A 482 4.50 23.15 -4.87
CA HIS A 482 5.89 22.82 -4.51
C HIS A 482 6.27 21.36 -4.82
N PRO A 483 7.53 21.08 -5.19
CA PRO A 483 7.99 19.71 -5.41
C PRO A 483 8.09 18.94 -4.09
N TYR A 484 7.45 17.78 -4.05
CA TYR A 484 7.63 16.80 -3.00
C TYR A 484 8.81 15.88 -3.35
N ILE A 485 9.91 15.99 -2.61
CA ILE A 485 11.09 15.12 -2.75
C ILE A 485 11.28 14.32 -1.48
N TYR A 486 11.53 13.03 -1.66
CA TYR A 486 11.85 12.13 -0.56
C TYR A 486 12.86 11.09 -1.01
N TYR A 487 13.63 10.60 -0.06
CA TYR A 487 14.49 9.46 -0.27
C TYR A 487 13.65 8.17 -0.25
N HIS A 488 13.80 7.29 -1.24
CA HIS A 488 13.13 5.99 -1.25
C HIS A 488 14.17 4.88 -1.28
N ASN A 489 14.10 3.98 -0.30
CA ASN A 489 15.05 2.89 -0.16
C ASN A 489 14.54 1.66 -0.94
N GLU A 490 14.87 1.56 -2.23
CA GLU A 490 14.45 0.42 -3.07
C GLU A 490 15.44 -0.76 -3.09
N SER A 491 16.60 -0.67 -2.45
CA SER A 491 17.58 -1.77 -2.44
C SER A 491 18.62 -1.62 -1.32
N ASP A 492 18.96 -2.73 -0.66
CA ASP A 492 19.97 -2.80 0.41
C ASP A 492 21.41 -2.46 -0.03
N ASN A 493 21.65 -2.03 -1.27
CA ASN A 493 23.00 -1.74 -1.80
C ASN A 493 23.05 -0.43 -2.60
N LEU A 494 23.56 0.64 -1.99
CA LEU A 494 24.04 1.84 -2.70
C LEU A 494 25.39 1.53 -3.35
N GLU A 495 25.57 1.91 -4.61
CA GLU A 495 26.89 1.83 -5.25
C GLU A 495 27.82 2.91 -4.67
N SER A 496 28.77 2.52 -3.80
CA SER A 496 29.88 3.38 -3.43
C SER A 496 30.94 3.38 -4.54
N GLY A 497 31.34 4.57 -4.99
CA GLY A 497 32.22 4.71 -6.16
C GLY A 497 33.72 4.81 -5.85
N ILE A 498 34.11 5.24 -4.64
CA ILE A 498 35.54 5.37 -4.26
C ILE A 498 35.98 4.40 -3.15
N PHE A 499 35.04 3.80 -2.42
CA PHE A 499 35.36 2.85 -1.35
C PHE A 499 35.21 1.41 -1.85
N ASP A 500 36.09 0.53 -1.36
CA ASP A 500 36.01 -0.90 -1.59
C ASP A 500 34.86 -1.47 -0.76
N SER A 501 33.82 -2.01 -1.41
CA SER A 501 32.63 -2.56 -0.75
C SER A 501 32.92 -3.76 0.16
N THR A 502 34.09 -4.40 0.03
CA THR A 502 34.51 -5.50 0.91
C THR A 502 35.19 -5.04 2.20
N LYS A 503 35.58 -3.76 2.26
CA LYS A 503 36.35 -3.15 3.37
C LYS A 503 35.74 -1.85 3.89
N SER A 504 34.52 -1.54 3.49
CA SER A 504 33.82 -0.33 3.90
C SER A 504 32.38 -0.64 4.29
N ALA A 505 31.89 0.09 5.27
CA ALA A 505 30.51 0.02 5.72
C ALA A 505 29.90 1.40 5.58
N TYR A 506 28.68 1.46 5.05
CA TYR A 506 27.92 2.69 4.97
C TYR A 506 26.63 2.59 5.77
N HIS A 507 26.11 3.75 6.14
CA HIS A 507 24.81 3.93 6.77
C HIS A 507 24.12 5.11 6.10
N ILE A 508 22.82 4.98 5.84
CA ILE A 508 22.01 6.07 5.33
C ILE A 508 20.70 6.13 6.12
N GLN A 509 20.33 7.32 6.58
CA GLN A 509 19.15 7.53 7.42
C GLN A 509 18.49 8.87 7.11
N GLU A 510 17.18 8.85 6.89
CA GLU A 510 16.37 10.05 6.69
C GLU A 510 15.73 10.50 8.01
N TYR A 511 15.71 11.81 8.22
CA TYR A 511 15.07 12.50 9.35
C TYR A 511 14.08 13.54 8.81
N TYR A 512 12.82 13.44 9.25
CA TYR A 512 11.76 14.32 8.79
C TYR A 512 11.58 15.51 9.75
N GLY A 513 11.86 16.73 9.28
CA GLY A 513 11.43 17.98 9.91
C GLY A 513 10.17 18.57 9.27
N GLU A 514 9.55 19.54 9.95
CA GLU A 514 8.31 20.20 9.49
C GLU A 514 8.49 21.03 8.21
N SER A 515 9.64 21.70 8.07
CA SER A 515 9.95 22.59 6.94
C SER A 515 11.13 22.14 6.08
N GLN A 516 11.93 21.19 6.57
CA GLN A 516 13.13 20.68 5.90
C GLN A 516 13.40 19.25 6.37
N HIS A 517 13.70 18.38 5.42
CA HIS A 517 14.17 17.01 5.66
C HIS A 517 15.68 16.96 5.61
N GLU A 518 16.25 16.01 6.35
CA GLU A 518 17.68 15.76 6.43
C GLU A 518 17.97 14.29 6.12
N LEU A 519 18.84 14.04 5.14
CA LEU A 519 19.35 12.71 4.83
C LEU A 519 20.82 12.65 5.20
N VAL A 520 21.14 11.73 6.13
CA VAL A 520 22.50 11.52 6.60
C VAL A 520 23.06 10.29 5.89
N TYR A 521 24.14 10.48 5.13
CA TYR A 521 24.93 9.41 4.53
C TYR A 521 26.30 9.36 5.19
N ALA A 522 26.67 8.22 5.76
CA ALA A 522 27.98 7.98 6.34
C ALA A 522 28.63 6.75 5.72
N ILE A 523 29.92 6.80 5.42
CA ILE A 523 30.71 5.66 4.97
C ILE A 523 32.09 5.67 5.62
N THR A 524 32.57 4.51 6.04
CA THR A 524 33.86 4.35 6.71
C THR A 524 34.55 3.06 6.29
N ASN A 525 35.87 3.12 6.17
CA ASN A 525 36.69 1.92 6.03
C ASN A 525 36.78 1.14 7.36
N TYR A 526 36.75 -0.20 7.29
CA TYR A 526 36.89 -1.10 8.43
C TYR A 526 37.85 -2.25 8.15
N GLY A 527 38.46 -2.79 9.21
CA GLY A 527 39.45 -3.87 9.13
C GLY A 527 40.89 -3.41 9.38
N SER A 528 41.77 -4.34 9.73
CA SER A 528 43.18 -4.05 10.07
C SER A 528 44.00 -3.51 8.91
N ASP A 529 43.58 -3.82 7.68
CA ASP A 529 44.32 -3.51 6.45
C ASP A 529 43.62 -2.42 5.61
N ALA A 530 42.60 -1.77 6.17
CA ALA A 530 41.85 -0.73 5.49
C ALA A 530 42.53 0.64 5.70
N GLY A 531 43.12 1.17 4.62
CA GLY A 531 43.82 2.45 4.61
C GLY A 531 42.92 3.62 4.18
N ASN A 532 43.51 4.81 4.07
CA ASN A 532 42.84 5.94 3.44
C ASN A 532 42.71 5.71 1.92
N VAL A 533 41.73 6.38 1.32
CA VAL A 533 41.42 6.35 -0.11
C VAL A 533 41.96 7.63 -0.75
N GLU A 534 42.75 7.48 -1.80
CA GLU A 534 43.18 8.60 -2.63
C GLU A 534 42.23 8.80 -3.83
N VAL A 535 41.91 10.06 -4.09
CA VAL A 535 41.08 10.50 -5.20
C VAL A 535 41.86 11.51 -6.01
N SER A 536 42.23 11.14 -7.24
CA SER A 536 42.78 12.05 -8.24
C SER A 536 41.72 12.40 -9.27
N GLY A 537 41.55 13.69 -9.58
CA GLY A 537 40.43 14.17 -10.39
C GLY A 537 39.09 13.93 -9.72
N THR A 538 37.99 14.18 -10.44
CA THR A 538 36.63 14.02 -9.90
C THR A 538 36.15 12.57 -9.97
N LYS A 539 35.82 11.99 -8.82
CA LYS A 539 35.18 10.67 -8.70
C LYS A 539 33.91 10.74 -7.86
N THR A 540 32.95 9.86 -8.13
CA THR A 540 31.70 9.79 -7.36
C THR A 540 31.90 9.00 -6.07
N LEU A 541 31.55 9.61 -4.93
CA LEU A 541 31.51 8.96 -3.62
C LEU A 541 30.37 7.95 -3.55
N VAL A 542 29.16 8.42 -3.88
CA VAL A 542 27.91 7.66 -3.83
C VAL A 542 26.91 8.26 -4.83
N THR A 543 26.07 7.38 -5.39
CA THR A 543 24.86 7.76 -6.13
C THR A 543 23.64 7.40 -5.29
N ILE A 544 22.82 8.38 -4.93
CA ILE A 544 21.65 8.24 -4.05
C ILE A 544 20.39 8.45 -4.91
N PRO A 545 19.51 7.44 -5.03
CA PRO A 545 18.24 7.61 -5.74
C PRO A 545 17.26 8.42 -4.89
N PHE A 546 16.64 9.44 -5.50
CA PHE A 546 15.57 10.23 -4.91
C PHE A 546 14.29 10.07 -5.72
N HIS A 547 13.16 10.15 -5.04
CA HIS A 547 11.87 10.36 -5.69
C HIS A 547 11.51 11.84 -5.66
N ALA A 548 10.95 12.31 -6.76
CA ALA A 548 10.45 13.66 -6.91
C ALA A 548 9.09 13.64 -7.60
N TYR A 549 8.12 14.30 -6.97
CA TYR A 549 6.77 14.48 -7.46
C TYR A 549 6.40 15.95 -7.43
N SER A 550 5.73 16.43 -8.48
CA SER A 550 5.08 17.74 -8.47
C SER A 550 3.90 17.73 -9.43
N MET A 551 2.91 18.59 -9.20
CA MET A 551 1.79 18.81 -10.13
C MET A 551 2.17 19.73 -11.29
N GLU A 552 3.20 20.55 -11.12
CA GLU A 552 3.70 21.49 -12.13
C GLU A 552 5.19 21.28 -12.38
N ASN A 553 5.71 21.77 -13.50
CA ASN A 553 7.15 21.81 -13.71
C ASN A 553 7.78 22.75 -12.71
N THR A 554 8.67 22.22 -11.88
CA THR A 554 9.25 22.98 -10.78
C THR A 554 10.72 22.64 -10.61
N ILE A 555 11.41 23.42 -9.79
CA ILE A 555 12.81 23.21 -9.47
C ILE A 555 12.89 22.90 -8.00
N ALA A 556 13.70 21.90 -7.68
CA ALA A 556 14.11 21.67 -6.31
C ALA A 556 15.62 21.75 -6.14
N SER A 557 16.01 22.06 -4.91
CA SER A 557 17.41 22.12 -4.51
C SER A 557 17.68 21.15 -3.38
N ILE A 558 18.78 20.39 -3.49
CA ILE A 558 19.38 19.66 -2.39
C ILE A 558 20.70 20.32 -2.06
N LYS A 559 20.91 20.69 -0.80
CA LYS A 559 22.16 21.33 -0.35
C LYS A 559 22.85 20.48 0.71
N VAL A 560 24.16 20.63 0.83
CA VAL A 560 24.89 20.08 1.97
C VAL A 560 24.63 20.98 3.19
N GLY A 561 24.15 20.41 4.29
CA GLY A 561 24.01 21.08 5.58
C GLY A 561 25.30 21.03 6.38
N SER A 562 25.90 19.85 6.45
CA SER A 562 27.22 19.61 7.03
C SER A 562 27.92 18.48 6.28
N ILE A 563 29.25 18.50 6.31
CA ILE A 563 30.08 17.42 5.81
C ILE A 563 31.28 17.25 6.73
N THR A 564 31.50 16.01 7.16
CA THR A 564 32.66 15.62 7.95
C THR A 564 33.45 14.61 7.15
N ILE A 565 34.69 14.94 6.82
CA ILE A 565 35.62 14.03 6.17
C ILE A 565 36.75 13.80 7.14
N VAL A 566 37.12 12.54 7.35
CA VAL A 566 38.23 12.20 8.24
C VAL A 566 39.24 11.34 7.53
N ARG A 567 40.49 11.47 7.96
CA ARG A 567 41.63 10.65 7.55
C ARG A 567 42.30 10.03 8.76
N LYS A 568 43.09 8.99 8.55
CA LYS A 568 44.00 8.45 9.57
C LYS A 568 45.45 8.75 9.23
N ASP A 569 46.21 9.26 10.19
CA ASP A 569 47.66 9.44 10.00
C ASP A 569 48.42 8.11 10.16
N SER A 570 49.74 8.14 9.96
CA SER A 570 50.61 6.96 10.10
C SER A 570 50.61 6.34 11.50
N ASN A 571 50.10 7.05 12.52
CA ASN A 571 49.94 6.57 13.89
C ASN A 571 48.48 6.15 14.18
N ASN A 572 47.64 6.05 13.15
CA ASN A 572 46.23 5.67 13.23
C ASN A 572 45.36 6.70 14.00
N ASN A 573 45.84 7.94 14.20
CA ASN A 573 45.03 9.01 14.78
C ASN A 573 44.08 9.58 13.73
N VAL A 574 42.85 9.85 14.15
CA VAL A 574 41.81 10.44 13.28
C VAL A 574 42.01 11.95 13.19
N GLN A 575 42.05 12.48 11.97
CA GLN A 575 42.10 13.92 11.68
C GLN A 575 40.92 14.30 10.79
N THR A 576 40.23 15.40 11.13
CA THR A 576 39.14 15.93 10.31
C THR A 576 39.67 16.88 9.24
N LEU A 577 39.28 16.66 7.99
CA LEU A 577 39.52 17.56 6.86
C LEU A 577 38.41 18.60 6.79
N ASN A 578 38.78 19.87 6.78
CA ASN A 578 37.82 20.97 6.73
C ASN A 578 37.47 21.32 5.28
N ILE A 579 36.25 21.01 4.87
CA ILE A 579 35.67 21.47 3.60
C ILE A 579 34.55 22.47 3.93
N PRO A 580 34.69 23.77 3.58
CA PRO A 580 33.64 24.74 3.83
C PRO A 580 32.37 24.36 3.07
N VAL A 581 31.27 24.12 3.79
CA VAL A 581 29.96 23.81 3.17
C VAL A 581 29.52 24.91 2.19
N THR A 582 29.89 26.16 2.46
CA THR A 582 29.63 27.32 1.59
C THR A 582 30.33 27.24 0.23
N SER A 583 31.30 26.35 0.05
CA SER A 583 31.97 26.09 -1.23
C SER A 583 31.31 25.00 -2.08
N ILE A 584 30.24 24.37 -1.57
CA ILE A 584 29.50 23.30 -2.22
C ILE A 584 28.18 23.85 -2.73
N ASP A 585 28.07 24.01 -4.05
CA ASP A 585 26.83 24.46 -4.68
C ASP A 585 25.69 23.45 -4.47
N PRO A 586 24.45 23.90 -4.24
CA PRO A 586 23.29 23.02 -4.20
C PRO A 586 23.09 22.27 -5.53
N ALA A 587 22.67 21.01 -5.44
CA ALA A 587 22.19 20.29 -6.61
C ALA A 587 20.80 20.80 -6.98
N ILE A 588 20.67 21.28 -8.21
CA ILE A 588 19.40 21.74 -8.76
C ILE A 588 18.83 20.66 -9.67
N VAL A 589 17.59 20.24 -9.40
CA VAL A 589 16.85 19.28 -10.22
C VAL A 589 15.59 19.93 -10.76
N SER A 590 15.37 19.80 -12.07
CA SER A 590 14.10 20.17 -12.71
C SER A 590 13.17 18.96 -12.63
N ILE A 591 12.06 19.13 -11.91
CA ILE A 591 11.04 18.11 -11.70
C ILE A 591 9.93 18.36 -12.70
N ILE A 592 9.65 17.34 -13.50
CA ILE A 592 8.60 17.39 -14.51
C ILE A 592 7.28 17.07 -13.81
N GLY A 593 6.35 18.01 -13.84
CA GLY A 593 5.05 17.86 -13.22
C GLY A 593 4.22 16.78 -13.90
N THR A 594 3.56 15.93 -13.12
CA THR A 594 2.54 15.01 -13.61
C THR A 594 1.18 15.61 -13.28
N GLU A 595 0.40 16.01 -14.30
CA GLU A 595 -0.97 16.52 -14.08
C GLU A 595 -1.79 15.49 -13.27
N PRO A 596 -2.67 15.96 -12.36
CA PRO A 596 -3.55 15.06 -11.63
C PRO A 596 -4.44 14.29 -12.62
N ARG A 597 -4.49 12.96 -12.45
CA ARG A 597 -5.46 12.07 -13.10
C ARG A 597 -6.87 12.33 -12.58
#